data_AF-A0A497F3F9-F1
#
_entry.id   AF-A0A497F3F9-F1
#
_cell.length_a   1.000
_cell.length_b   1.000
_cell.length_c   1.000
_cell.angle_alpha   90.00
_cell.angle_beta   90.00
_cell.angle_gamma   90.00
#
_symmetry.space_group_name_H-M   'P 1'
#
loop_
_entity.id
_entity.type
_entity.pdbx_description
1 polymer ?
#
loop_
_entity_poly.entity_id
_entity_poly.type
_entity_poly.pdbx_seq_one_letter_code
_entity_poly.pdbx_strand_id
1 'polypeptide(L)'
;MVWVVVLSKAKYPWIVAGLILVWAIVATIAAAYYYNKCEELGRMYFDASKTLGKINVKLNELVDGLMEALENATLSGAFGVSSKIEDCMDIVREMCDVAGGTIKVNIGIDYGNGSRVWFNFTEIKLGETLLDATLKVAKVDYTTYPFGVFVNSIEGVANDPEKLMFWIWWYWDSDANQWKLGPVGCDKYVLSDGLTVIWCYESTAVWPPSPP
;
A
#
# COMPACT_ATOMS: atom_id res chain seq x y z
N MET A 1 -17.58 35.85 44.56
CA MET A 1 -17.93 37.05 45.36
C MET A 1 -17.35 38.36 44.83
N VAL A 2 -16.17 38.38 44.18
CA VAL A 2 -15.51 39.61 43.70
C VAL A 2 -16.25 40.29 42.53
N TRP A 3 -16.83 39.53 41.60
CA TRP A 3 -17.49 40.08 40.40
C TRP A 3 -18.80 40.84 40.66
N VAL A 4 -19.53 40.47 41.72
CA VAL A 4 -20.79 41.12 42.10
C VAL A 4 -20.57 42.56 42.56
N VAL A 5 -19.41 42.83 43.18
CA VAL A 5 -19.04 44.17 43.69
C VAL A 5 -18.56 45.09 42.56
N VAL A 6 -17.98 44.55 41.49
CA VAL A 6 -17.52 45.32 40.32
C VAL A 6 -18.71 45.80 39.46
N LEU A 7 -19.75 44.97 39.33
CA LEU A 7 -20.96 45.30 38.54
C LEU A 7 -21.78 46.45 39.15
N SER A 8 -21.81 46.59 40.47
CA SER A 8 -22.63 47.63 41.14
C SER A 8 -22.05 49.05 41.06
N LYS A 9 -20.78 49.21 40.64
CA LYS A 9 -20.09 50.50 40.52
C LYS A 9 -19.87 50.98 39.07
N ALA A 10 -20.31 50.22 38.06
CA ALA A 10 -20.10 50.57 36.65
C ALA A 10 -21.11 51.64 36.17
N LYS A 11 -20.64 52.66 35.43
CA LYS A 11 -21.50 53.74 34.86
C LYS A 11 -22.58 53.23 33.89
N TYR A 12 -22.37 52.07 33.27
CA TYR A 12 -23.29 51.44 32.31
C TYR A 12 -23.35 49.91 32.54
N PRO A 13 -24.02 49.44 33.61
CA PRO A 13 -24.02 48.02 33.99
C PRO A 13 -24.59 47.11 32.91
N TRP A 14 -25.54 47.60 32.12
CA TRP A 14 -26.15 46.87 31.00
C TRP A 14 -25.19 46.61 29.84
N ILE A 15 -24.25 47.51 29.57
CA ILE A 15 -23.23 47.34 28.52
C ILE A 15 -22.22 46.27 28.96
N VAL A 16 -21.80 46.30 30.23
CA VAL A 16 -20.92 45.28 30.81
C VAL A 16 -21.60 43.91 30.81
N ALA A 17 -22.89 43.85 31.18
CA ALA A 17 -23.68 42.63 31.10
C ALA A 17 -23.78 42.10 29.66
N GLY A 18 -24.00 42.96 28.67
CA GLY A 18 -24.02 42.59 27.25
C GLY A 18 -22.68 42.03 26.77
N LEU A 19 -21.56 42.66 27.14
CA LEU A 19 -20.21 42.19 26.79
C LEU A 19 -19.88 40.82 27.40
N ILE A 20 -20.27 40.59 28.66
CA ILE A 20 -20.11 39.28 29.32
C ILE A 20 -20.93 38.21 28.60
N LEU A 21 -22.14 38.57 28.15
CA LEU A 21 -23.04 37.65 27.46
C LEU A 21 -22.47 37.27 26.08
N VAL A 22 -21.92 38.23 25.34
CA VAL A 22 -21.20 37.96 24.08
C VAL A 22 -19.98 37.07 24.33
N TRP A 23 -19.18 37.35 25.36
CA TRP A 23 -18.04 36.51 25.74
C TRP A 23 -18.45 35.08 26.09
N ALA A 24 -19.53 34.93 26.84
CA ALA A 24 -20.06 33.61 27.22
C ALA A 24 -20.52 32.82 25.99
N ILE A 25 -21.21 33.45 25.04
CA ILE A 25 -21.64 32.80 23.79
C ILE A 25 -20.42 32.36 22.96
N VAL A 26 -19.45 33.26 22.75
CA VAL A 26 -18.24 32.96 21.97
C VAL A 26 -17.44 31.84 22.63
N ALA A 27 -17.23 31.88 23.95
CA ALA A 27 -16.54 30.84 24.69
C ALA A 27 -17.27 29.49 24.61
N THR A 28 -18.62 29.49 24.65
CA THR A 28 -19.43 28.27 24.52
C THR A 28 -19.33 27.67 23.12
N ILE A 29 -19.38 28.50 22.07
CA ILE A 29 -19.20 28.03 20.68
C ILE A 29 -17.80 27.46 20.48
N ALA A 30 -16.76 28.15 20.97
CA ALA A 30 -15.39 27.66 20.91
C ALA A 30 -15.21 26.35 21.68
N ALA A 31 -15.76 26.25 22.89
CA ALA A 31 -15.72 25.03 23.69
C ALA A 31 -16.45 23.86 23.00
N ALA A 32 -17.62 24.11 22.42
CA ALA A 32 -18.35 23.10 21.66
C ALA A 32 -17.57 22.64 20.41
N TYR A 33 -16.92 23.57 19.71
CA TYR A 33 -16.06 23.26 18.57
C TYR A 33 -14.89 22.36 18.98
N TYR A 34 -14.14 22.74 20.01
CA TYR A 34 -13.01 21.95 20.51
C TYR A 34 -13.45 20.60 21.10
N TYR A 35 -14.59 20.55 21.78
CA TYR A 35 -15.15 19.30 22.30
C TYR A 35 -15.46 18.31 21.17
N ASN A 36 -16.18 18.76 20.15
CA ASN A 36 -16.50 17.93 18.98
C ASN A 36 -15.22 17.48 18.26
N LYS A 37 -14.23 18.37 18.13
CA LYS A 37 -12.94 18.02 17.51
C LYS A 37 -12.15 17.00 18.32
N CYS A 38 -12.13 17.12 19.65
CA CYS A 38 -11.51 16.13 20.53
C CYS A 38 -12.21 14.77 20.49
N GLU A 39 -13.55 14.77 20.41
CA GLU A 39 -14.34 13.53 20.30
C GLU A 39 -14.08 12.82 18.96
N GLU A 40 -14.00 13.59 17.86
CA GLU A 40 -13.60 13.08 16.53
C GLU A 40 -12.19 12.47 16.56
N LEU A 41 -11.23 13.19 17.16
CA LEU A 41 -9.86 12.71 17.32
C LEU A 41 -9.83 11.39 18.12
N GLY A 42 -10.55 11.34 19.25
CA GLY A 42 -10.65 10.17 20.11
C GLY A 42 -11.22 8.95 19.39
N ARG A 43 -12.26 9.14 18.56
CA ARG A 43 -12.82 8.08 17.70
C ARG A 43 -11.78 7.54 16.72
N MET A 44 -11.08 8.42 15.99
CA MET A 44 -10.04 8.00 15.03
C MET A 44 -8.91 7.21 15.71
N TYR A 45 -8.43 7.66 16.88
CA TYR A 45 -7.41 6.92 17.63
C TYR A 45 -7.91 5.56 18.13
N PHE A 46 -9.15 5.50 18.60
CA PHE A 46 -9.75 4.24 19.05
C PHE A 46 -9.88 3.23 17.91
N ASP A 47 -10.34 3.68 16.75
CA ASP A 47 -10.48 2.84 15.55
C ASP A 47 -9.11 2.36 15.03
N ALA A 48 -8.11 3.25 14.99
CA ALA A 48 -6.74 2.89 14.65
C ALA A 48 -6.15 1.86 15.63
N SER A 49 -6.28 2.10 16.94
CA SER A 49 -5.80 1.18 17.99
C SER A 49 -6.46 -0.20 17.91
N LYS A 50 -7.77 -0.23 17.70
CA LYS A 50 -8.53 -1.48 17.49
C LYS A 50 -8.04 -2.24 16.27
N THR A 51 -7.74 -1.53 15.19
CA THR A 51 -7.27 -2.13 13.93
C THR A 51 -5.86 -2.69 14.08
N LEU A 52 -4.96 -1.95 14.72
CA LEU A 52 -3.62 -2.42 15.10
C LEU A 52 -3.70 -3.66 16.01
N GLY A 53 -4.65 -3.68 16.96
CA GLY A 53 -4.89 -4.86 17.80
C GLY A 53 -5.27 -6.09 16.99
N LYS A 54 -6.15 -5.95 15.98
CA LYS A 54 -6.52 -7.06 15.08
C LYS A 54 -5.33 -7.54 14.25
N ILE A 55 -4.55 -6.61 13.69
CA ILE A 55 -3.32 -6.93 12.95
C ILE A 55 -2.36 -7.73 13.83
N ASN A 56 -2.14 -7.29 15.08
CA ASN A 56 -1.23 -7.97 16.00
C ASN A 56 -1.70 -9.40 16.33
N VAL A 57 -3.01 -9.61 16.50
CA VAL A 57 -3.57 -10.97 16.70
C VAL A 57 -3.32 -11.83 15.47
N LYS A 58 -3.66 -11.34 14.27
CA LYS A 58 -3.41 -12.06 13.01
C LYS A 58 -1.92 -12.37 12.80
N LEU A 59 -1.03 -11.45 13.15
CA LEU A 59 0.41 -11.65 13.06
C LEU A 59 0.88 -12.78 14.00
N ASN A 60 0.34 -12.85 15.22
CA ASN A 60 0.68 -13.94 16.14
C ASN A 60 0.14 -15.29 15.63
N GLU A 61 -1.10 -15.34 15.16
CA GLU A 61 -1.67 -16.55 14.53
C GLU A 61 -0.83 -17.04 13.34
N LEU A 62 -0.31 -16.10 12.56
CA LEU A 62 0.57 -16.37 11.43
C LEU A 62 1.93 -16.91 11.88
N VAL A 63 2.56 -16.27 12.88
CA VAL A 63 3.84 -16.72 13.43
C VAL A 63 3.72 -18.15 13.96
N ASP A 64 2.65 -18.44 14.70
CA ASP A 64 2.37 -19.79 15.21
C ASP A 64 2.19 -20.78 14.04
N GLY A 65 1.41 -20.40 13.02
CA GLY A 65 1.20 -21.23 11.83
C GLY A 65 2.47 -21.47 11.00
N LEU A 66 3.37 -20.49 10.92
CA LEU A 66 4.67 -20.62 10.26
C LEU A 66 5.60 -21.53 11.04
N MET A 67 5.62 -21.44 12.38
CA MET A 67 6.40 -22.34 13.22
C MET A 67 5.95 -23.80 13.03
N GLU A 68 4.63 -24.04 13.03
CA GLU A 68 4.05 -25.36 12.76
C GLU A 68 4.42 -25.87 11.36
N ALA A 69 4.27 -25.02 10.32
CA ALA A 69 4.64 -25.39 8.96
C ALA A 69 6.14 -25.67 8.81
N LEU A 70 7.00 -24.92 9.51
CA LEU A 70 8.44 -25.14 9.50
C LEU A 70 8.83 -26.43 10.23
N GLU A 71 8.19 -26.74 11.36
CA GLU A 71 8.38 -28.01 12.08
C GLU A 71 7.99 -29.19 11.20
N ASN A 72 6.83 -29.11 10.55
CA ASN A 72 6.36 -30.12 9.60
C ASN A 72 7.26 -30.24 8.37
N ALA A 73 7.79 -29.13 7.85
CA ALA A 73 8.74 -29.12 6.75
C ALA A 73 10.05 -29.83 7.07
N THR A 74 10.51 -29.68 8.32
CA THR A 74 11.74 -30.32 8.82
C THR A 74 11.58 -31.84 8.93
N LEU A 75 10.36 -32.33 9.19
CA LEU A 75 10.07 -33.75 9.38
C LEU A 75 9.57 -34.46 8.09
N SER A 76 8.88 -33.77 7.20
CA SER A 76 8.11 -34.39 6.09
C SER A 76 8.34 -33.79 4.70
N GLY A 77 9.31 -32.86 4.56
CA GLY A 77 9.43 -32.01 3.37
C GLY A 77 8.42 -30.85 3.44
N ALA A 78 8.66 -29.79 2.67
CA ALA A 78 8.08 -28.42 2.81
C ALA A 78 6.54 -28.24 2.68
N PHE A 79 5.76 -29.23 3.10
CA PHE A 79 4.30 -29.22 3.12
C PHE A 79 3.76 -28.15 4.07
N GLY A 80 2.77 -27.37 3.63
CA GLY A 80 2.11 -26.32 4.42
C GLY A 80 2.79 -24.95 4.42
N VAL A 81 4.07 -24.85 4.05
CA VAL A 81 4.82 -23.59 4.04
C VAL A 81 4.25 -22.59 3.03
N SER A 82 3.88 -23.06 1.83
CA SER A 82 3.34 -22.18 0.78
C SER A 82 2.03 -21.52 1.17
N SER A 83 1.10 -22.23 1.81
CA SER A 83 -0.18 -21.63 2.21
C SER A 83 0.01 -20.61 3.31
N LYS A 84 0.94 -20.85 4.24
CA LYS A 84 1.26 -19.88 5.30
C LYS A 84 1.95 -18.64 4.77
N ILE A 85 2.76 -18.76 3.71
CA ILE A 85 3.31 -17.59 3.01
C ILE A 85 2.20 -16.79 2.33
N GLU A 86 1.15 -17.43 1.80
CA GLU A 86 -0.03 -16.73 1.28
C GLU A 86 -0.78 -15.97 2.38
N ASP A 87 -1.01 -16.59 3.54
CA ASP A 87 -1.56 -15.91 4.72
C ASP A 87 -0.71 -14.68 5.13
N CYS A 88 0.63 -14.77 5.07
CA CYS A 88 1.53 -13.64 5.32
C CYS A 88 1.27 -12.47 4.37
N MET A 89 1.15 -12.76 3.07
CA MET A 89 0.99 -11.72 2.05
C MET A 89 -0.30 -10.93 2.27
N ASP A 90 -1.37 -11.60 2.68
CA ASP A 90 -2.66 -10.95 2.93
C ASP A 90 -2.63 -10.07 4.19
N ILE A 91 -1.94 -10.51 5.25
CA ILE A 91 -1.74 -9.69 6.46
C ILE A 91 -0.90 -8.43 6.13
N VAL A 92 0.16 -8.56 5.34
CA VAL A 92 0.99 -7.42 4.93
C VAL A 92 0.18 -6.42 4.10
N ARG A 93 -0.72 -6.89 3.22
CA ARG A 93 -1.63 -6.02 2.48
C ARG A 93 -2.58 -5.25 3.39
N GLU A 94 -3.19 -5.92 4.36
CA GLU A 94 -4.06 -5.26 5.35
C GLU A 94 -3.29 -4.22 6.18
N MET A 95 -2.02 -4.51 6.52
CA MET A 95 -1.15 -3.53 7.18
C MET A 95 -0.87 -2.30 6.29
N CYS A 96 -0.62 -2.52 5.00
CA CYS A 96 -0.40 -1.44 4.03
C CYS A 96 -1.65 -0.55 3.89
N ASP A 97 -2.84 -1.16 3.81
CA ASP A 97 -4.12 -0.45 3.75
C ASP A 97 -4.36 0.42 5.00
N VAL A 98 -3.97 -0.08 6.17
CA VAL A 98 -4.13 0.65 7.45
C VAL A 98 -3.10 1.75 7.62
N ALA A 99 -1.85 1.49 7.24
CA ALA A 99 -0.80 2.52 7.23
C ALA A 99 -1.21 3.68 6.31
N GLY A 100 -1.86 3.33 5.19
CA GLY A 100 -2.24 4.28 4.16
C GLY A 100 -1.02 4.91 3.49
N GLY A 101 -1.28 5.69 2.46
CA GLY A 101 -0.25 6.45 1.76
C GLY A 101 -0.01 5.98 0.33
N THR A 102 0.89 6.71 -0.31
CA THR A 102 1.23 6.56 -1.72
C THR A 102 2.74 6.44 -1.85
N ILE A 103 3.19 5.54 -2.71
CA ILE A 103 4.59 5.35 -3.05
C ILE A 103 4.80 5.71 -4.53
N LYS A 104 6.05 5.95 -4.91
CA LYS A 104 6.45 6.30 -6.27
C LYS A 104 7.35 5.22 -6.83
N VAL A 105 7.01 4.70 -8.00
CA VAL A 105 7.77 3.64 -8.67
C VAL A 105 8.14 4.03 -10.10
N ASN A 106 9.17 3.41 -10.65
CA ASN A 106 9.56 3.60 -12.04
C ASN A 106 9.24 2.33 -12.82
N ILE A 107 8.43 2.45 -13.88
CA ILE A 107 8.00 1.30 -14.69
C ILE A 107 8.51 1.48 -16.11
N GLY A 108 9.31 0.54 -16.59
CA GLY A 108 9.76 0.45 -17.98
C GLY A 108 8.94 -0.55 -18.78
N ILE A 109 8.76 -0.29 -20.06
CA ILE A 109 8.24 -1.26 -21.04
C ILE A 109 9.18 -1.25 -22.25
N ASP A 110 9.89 -2.34 -22.45
CA ASP A 110 10.75 -2.62 -23.59
C ASP A 110 10.05 -3.60 -24.54
N TYR A 111 9.83 -3.17 -25.77
CA TYR A 111 9.12 -3.95 -26.78
C TYR A 111 10.02 -4.91 -27.57
N GLY A 112 11.30 -5.06 -27.21
CA GLY A 112 12.24 -5.99 -27.83
C GLY A 112 12.68 -5.61 -29.25
N ASN A 113 12.15 -4.51 -29.80
CA ASN A 113 12.46 -3.97 -31.12
C ASN A 113 13.32 -2.70 -31.05
N GLY A 114 13.91 -2.41 -29.88
CA GLY A 114 14.66 -1.19 -29.59
C GLY A 114 13.81 -0.01 -29.10
N SER A 115 12.48 -0.15 -29.09
CA SER A 115 11.58 0.81 -28.44
C SER A 115 11.45 0.50 -26.96
N ARG A 116 11.74 1.48 -26.11
CA ARG A 116 11.60 1.41 -24.66
C ARG A 116 10.94 2.69 -24.13
N VAL A 117 9.92 2.54 -23.29
CA VAL A 117 9.18 3.64 -22.65
C VAL A 117 9.34 3.54 -21.14
N TRP A 118 9.50 4.69 -20.48
CA TRP A 118 9.62 4.78 -19.02
C TRP A 118 8.52 5.67 -18.44
N PHE A 119 7.86 5.17 -17.40
CA PHE A 119 6.89 5.87 -16.57
C PHE A 119 7.49 6.07 -15.18
N ASN A 120 8.32 7.11 -15.05
CA ASN A 120 9.01 7.41 -13.81
C ASN A 120 8.10 8.12 -12.81
N PHE A 121 8.32 7.86 -11.52
CA PHE A 121 7.54 8.44 -10.42
C PHE A 121 6.03 8.19 -10.52
N THR A 122 5.65 7.02 -11.03
CA THR A 122 4.25 6.58 -11.07
C THR A 122 3.74 6.42 -9.65
N GLU A 123 2.72 7.21 -9.28
CA GLU A 123 2.13 7.19 -7.95
C GLU A 123 1.14 6.02 -7.82
N ILE A 124 1.42 5.14 -6.87
CA ILE A 124 0.62 3.95 -6.58
C ILE A 124 0.30 3.91 -5.08
N LYS A 125 -0.77 3.21 -4.70
CA LYS A 125 -1.09 3.03 -3.27
C LYS A 125 -0.11 2.05 -2.67
N LEU A 126 0.25 2.25 -1.40
CA LEU A 126 1.04 1.29 -0.66
C LEU A 126 0.32 -0.08 -0.65
N GLY A 127 1.03 -1.16 -0.97
CA GLY A 127 0.46 -2.51 -1.06
C GLY A 127 0.01 -2.94 -2.46
N GLU A 128 -0.03 -2.04 -3.44
CA GLU A 128 -0.31 -2.40 -4.84
C GLU A 128 0.81 -3.24 -5.47
N THR A 129 0.42 -4.13 -6.37
CA THR A 129 1.29 -5.10 -7.03
C THR A 129 1.88 -4.54 -8.32
N LEU A 130 2.83 -5.26 -8.91
CA LEU A 130 3.35 -4.92 -10.24
C LEU A 130 2.22 -4.88 -11.29
N LEU A 131 1.26 -5.81 -11.24
CA LEU A 131 0.13 -5.81 -12.15
C LEU A 131 -0.73 -4.55 -11.98
N ASP A 132 -1.08 -4.19 -10.74
CA ASP A 132 -1.87 -2.98 -10.44
C ASP A 132 -1.18 -1.72 -10.96
N ALA A 133 0.13 -1.62 -10.75
CA ALA A 133 0.93 -0.50 -11.22
C ALA A 133 1.04 -0.45 -12.75
N THR A 134 1.16 -1.61 -13.40
CA THR A 134 1.23 -1.71 -14.87
C THR A 134 -0.11 -1.31 -15.49
N LEU A 135 -1.24 -1.75 -14.93
CA LEU A 135 -2.59 -1.39 -15.38
C LEU A 135 -2.89 0.11 -15.31
N LYS A 136 -2.15 0.88 -14.51
CA LYS A 136 -2.28 2.35 -14.45
C LYS A 136 -1.58 3.07 -15.60
N VAL A 137 -0.51 2.49 -16.13
CA VAL A 137 0.35 3.14 -17.13
C VAL A 137 0.19 2.56 -18.52
N ALA A 138 -0.32 1.34 -18.63
CA ALA A 138 -0.47 0.63 -19.89
C ALA A 138 -1.73 -0.25 -19.92
N LYS A 139 -2.26 -0.46 -21.12
CA LYS A 139 -3.29 -1.45 -21.38
C LYS A 139 -2.66 -2.85 -21.38
N VAL A 140 -3.04 -3.66 -20.39
CA VAL A 140 -2.58 -5.03 -20.23
C VAL A 140 -3.73 -6.00 -20.51
N ASP A 141 -3.51 -6.99 -21.38
CA ASP A 141 -4.37 -8.17 -21.47
C ASP A 141 -3.71 -9.31 -20.72
N TYR A 142 -4.48 -10.00 -19.87
CA TYR A 142 -3.94 -11.05 -19.02
C TYR A 142 -4.96 -12.16 -18.74
N THR A 143 -4.45 -13.34 -18.42
CA THR A 143 -5.23 -14.51 -18.02
C THR A 143 -4.93 -14.85 -16.57
N THR A 144 -5.97 -14.98 -15.75
CA THR A 144 -5.84 -15.40 -14.36
C THR A 144 -5.85 -16.93 -14.26
N TYR A 145 -4.83 -17.48 -13.61
CA TYR A 145 -4.75 -18.90 -13.24
C TYR A 145 -4.77 -19.04 -11.71
N PRO A 146 -5.06 -20.23 -11.16
CA PRO A 146 -5.03 -20.46 -9.71
C PRO A 146 -3.70 -20.12 -9.04
N PHE A 147 -2.59 -20.18 -9.79
CA PHE A 147 -1.23 -19.94 -9.28
C PHE A 147 -0.72 -18.50 -9.53
N GLY A 148 -1.44 -17.69 -10.31
CA GLY A 148 -1.09 -16.28 -10.57
C GLY A 148 -1.61 -15.78 -11.91
N VAL A 149 -1.24 -14.54 -12.25
CA VAL A 149 -1.64 -13.89 -13.50
C VAL A 149 -0.55 -14.05 -14.57
N PHE A 150 -0.96 -14.48 -15.76
CA PHE A 150 -0.13 -14.52 -16.95
C PHE A 150 -0.49 -13.36 -17.88
N VAL A 151 0.47 -12.49 -18.16
CA VAL A 151 0.28 -11.36 -19.09
C VAL A 151 0.32 -11.88 -20.53
N ASN A 152 -0.78 -11.69 -21.27
CA ASN A 152 -0.90 -12.07 -22.67
C ASN A 152 -0.35 -10.99 -23.61
N SER A 153 -0.59 -9.71 -23.30
CA SER A 153 -0.13 -8.58 -24.09
C SER A 153 -0.02 -7.29 -23.27
N ILE A 154 0.84 -6.38 -23.71
CA ILE A 154 0.95 -5.00 -23.20
C ILE A 154 0.91 -4.06 -24.39
N GLU A 155 0.04 -3.05 -24.35
CA GLU A 155 -0.16 -2.06 -25.44
C GLU A 155 -0.40 -2.71 -26.81
N GLY A 156 -1.11 -3.84 -26.82
CA GLY A 156 -1.46 -4.57 -28.05
C GLY A 156 -0.33 -5.44 -28.63
N VAL A 157 0.85 -5.47 -28.04
CA VAL A 157 1.92 -6.40 -28.41
C VAL A 157 1.74 -7.69 -27.62
N ALA A 158 1.31 -8.75 -28.30
CA ALA A 158 1.01 -10.05 -27.72
C ALA A 158 2.24 -10.98 -27.68
N ASN A 159 2.23 -11.91 -26.73
CA ASN A 159 3.16 -13.04 -26.73
C ASN A 159 3.09 -13.81 -28.05
N ASP A 160 4.23 -14.31 -28.50
CA ASP A 160 4.36 -15.16 -29.70
C ASP A 160 5.00 -16.49 -29.30
N PRO A 161 4.17 -17.51 -28.96
CA PRO A 161 4.67 -18.81 -28.56
C PRO A 161 5.45 -19.55 -29.66
N GLU A 162 5.16 -19.27 -30.94
CA GLU A 162 5.89 -19.89 -32.06
C GLU A 162 7.33 -19.38 -32.13
N LYS A 163 7.56 -18.12 -31.76
CA LYS A 163 8.89 -17.50 -31.67
C LYS A 163 9.51 -17.54 -30.27
N LEU A 164 8.83 -18.16 -29.31
CA LEU A 164 9.21 -18.16 -27.89
C LEU A 164 9.42 -16.74 -27.33
N MET A 165 8.61 -15.78 -27.78
CA MET A 165 8.67 -14.39 -27.32
C MET A 165 7.58 -14.12 -26.30
N PHE A 166 7.96 -13.68 -25.11
CA PHE A 166 7.03 -13.45 -24.00
C PHE A 166 7.36 -12.16 -23.26
N TRP A 167 6.35 -11.61 -22.58
CA TRP A 167 6.53 -10.56 -21.60
C TRP A 167 7.15 -11.11 -20.31
N ILE A 168 8.40 -10.74 -20.08
CA ILE A 168 9.17 -11.06 -18.89
C ILE A 168 9.40 -9.77 -18.11
N TRP A 169 9.46 -9.84 -16.79
CA TRP A 169 9.69 -8.65 -15.98
C TRP A 169 10.91 -8.79 -15.07
N TRP A 170 11.56 -7.66 -14.85
CA TRP A 170 12.78 -7.53 -14.08
C TRP A 170 12.62 -6.39 -13.08
N TYR A 171 13.34 -6.47 -11.97
CA TYR A 171 13.48 -5.38 -11.01
C TYR A 171 14.95 -5.04 -10.81
N TRP A 172 15.22 -3.77 -10.54
CA TRP A 172 16.56 -3.31 -10.23
C TRP A 172 16.85 -3.57 -8.75
N ASP A 173 17.82 -4.42 -8.49
CA ASP A 173 18.37 -4.61 -7.15
C ASP A 173 19.48 -3.57 -6.93
N SER A 174 19.21 -2.57 -6.10
CA SER A 174 20.15 -1.50 -5.79
C SER A 174 21.35 -1.95 -4.98
N ASP A 175 21.20 -2.98 -4.15
CA ASP A 175 22.27 -3.47 -3.27
C ASP A 175 23.27 -4.32 -4.08
N ALA A 176 22.75 -5.15 -4.97
CA ALA A 176 23.55 -5.96 -5.89
C ALA A 176 23.94 -5.23 -7.19
N ASN A 177 23.42 -4.02 -7.40
CA ASN A 177 23.64 -3.19 -8.60
C ASN A 177 23.42 -3.96 -9.91
N GLN A 178 22.32 -4.71 -9.99
CA GLN A 178 21.99 -5.55 -11.14
C GLN A 178 20.49 -5.72 -11.32
N TRP A 179 20.06 -6.02 -12.55
CA TRP A 179 18.71 -6.48 -12.83
C TRP A 179 18.52 -7.92 -12.38
N LYS A 180 17.42 -8.18 -11.67
CA LYS A 180 17.01 -9.53 -11.25
C LYS A 180 15.67 -9.88 -11.86
N LEU A 181 15.55 -11.14 -12.27
CA LEU A 181 14.32 -11.69 -12.80
C LEU A 181 13.24 -11.67 -11.73
N GLY A 182 12.02 -11.34 -12.12
CA GLY A 182 10.86 -11.39 -11.25
C GLY A 182 10.69 -12.74 -10.52
N PRO A 183 10.67 -12.78 -9.18
CA PRO A 183 10.67 -14.04 -8.44
C PRO A 183 9.29 -14.70 -8.36
N VAL A 184 8.23 -13.94 -8.64
CA VAL A 184 6.82 -14.38 -8.55
C VAL A 184 5.98 -13.75 -9.66
N GLY A 185 4.71 -14.15 -9.76
CA GLY A 185 3.75 -13.51 -10.67
C GLY A 185 3.58 -12.02 -10.39
N CYS A 186 3.30 -11.24 -11.44
CA CYS A 186 3.14 -9.78 -11.34
C CYS A 186 1.97 -9.36 -10.42
N ASP A 187 0.99 -10.23 -10.22
CA ASP A 187 -0.15 -10.07 -9.30
C ASP A 187 0.21 -10.35 -7.82
N LYS A 188 1.39 -10.88 -7.55
CA LYS A 188 1.85 -11.22 -6.20
C LYS A 188 2.99 -10.33 -5.72
N TYR A 189 3.75 -9.75 -6.65
CA TYR A 189 4.88 -8.90 -6.30
C TYR A 189 4.41 -7.50 -5.87
N VAL A 190 4.41 -7.24 -4.57
CA VAL A 190 4.09 -5.92 -3.98
C VAL A 190 5.27 -4.96 -4.17
N LEU A 191 5.00 -3.77 -4.71
CA LEU A 191 6.04 -2.80 -4.99
C LEU A 191 6.42 -1.98 -3.74
N SER A 192 7.68 -1.57 -3.67
CA SER A 192 8.23 -0.70 -2.63
C SER A 192 8.56 0.69 -3.19
N ASP A 193 8.60 1.70 -2.34
CA ASP A 193 8.88 3.07 -2.74
C ASP A 193 10.26 3.21 -3.41
N GLY A 194 10.33 3.94 -4.52
CA GLY A 194 11.52 4.13 -5.33
C GLY A 194 11.93 2.93 -6.19
N LEU A 195 11.23 1.79 -6.10
CA LEU A 195 11.59 0.60 -6.87
C LEU A 195 11.49 0.86 -8.38
N THR A 196 12.45 0.33 -9.12
CA THR A 196 12.48 0.38 -10.58
C THR A 196 12.26 -1.03 -11.14
N VAL A 197 11.24 -1.15 -11.98
CA VAL A 197 10.84 -2.40 -12.64
C VAL A 197 10.75 -2.18 -14.14
N ILE A 198 10.95 -3.24 -14.92
CA ILE A 198 10.82 -3.17 -16.38
C ILE A 198 10.21 -4.45 -16.93
N TRP A 199 9.23 -4.30 -17.81
CA TRP A 199 8.72 -5.35 -18.69
C TRP A 199 9.58 -5.40 -19.96
N CYS A 200 10.01 -6.59 -20.35
CA CYS A 200 10.81 -6.85 -21.54
C CYS A 200 10.08 -7.89 -22.41
N TYR A 201 9.82 -7.53 -23.66
CA TYR A 201 9.35 -8.48 -24.67
C TYR A 201 10.55 -9.19 -25.27
N GLU A 202 10.82 -10.41 -24.79
CA GLU A 202 12.09 -11.08 -25.07
C GLU A 202 11.93 -12.58 -25.30
N SER A 203 12.98 -13.17 -25.87
CA SER A 203 12.99 -14.60 -26.20
C SER A 203 13.30 -15.44 -24.97
N THR A 204 12.47 -16.44 -24.70
CA THR A 204 12.69 -17.43 -23.65
C THR A 204 13.30 -18.73 -24.19
N ALA A 205 13.97 -18.67 -25.36
CA ALA A 205 14.66 -19.82 -25.95
C ALA A 205 15.83 -20.33 -25.07
N VAL A 206 16.39 -19.44 -24.24
CA VAL A 206 17.38 -19.75 -23.19
C VAL A 206 16.82 -19.24 -21.87
N TRP A 207 16.94 -20.04 -20.80
CA TRP A 207 16.41 -19.70 -19.48
C TRP A 207 17.52 -19.69 -18.41
N PRO A 208 17.61 -18.64 -17.57
CA PRO A 208 16.84 -17.39 -17.65
C PRO A 208 17.24 -16.54 -18.88
N PRO A 209 16.35 -15.66 -19.37
CA PRO A 209 16.69 -14.70 -20.42
C PRO A 209 17.79 -13.73 -19.97
N SER A 210 18.33 -12.96 -20.91
CA SER A 210 19.39 -11.99 -20.57
C SER A 210 18.77 -10.76 -19.91
N PRO A 211 19.35 -10.24 -18.81
CA PRO A 211 18.83 -9.02 -18.20
C PRO A 211 18.88 -7.81 -19.16
N PRO A 212 17.99 -6.80 -18.95
CA PRO A 212 17.81 -5.64 -19.84
C PRO A 212 18.88 -4.53 -19.80
#